data_AF-A0A2E6HBA9-F1
#
_entry.id   AF-A0A2E6HBA9-F1
#
_cell.length_a   1.000
_cell.length_b   1.000
_cell.length_c   1.000
_cell.angle_alpha   90.00
_cell.angle_beta   90.00
_cell.angle_gamma   90.00
#
_symmetry.space_group_name_H-M   'P 1'
#
loop_
_entity.id
_entity.type
_entity.pdbx_description
1 polymer ?
#
loop_
_entity_poly.entity_id
_entity_poly.type
_entity_poly.pdbx_seq_one_letter_code
_entity_poly.pdbx_strand_id
1 'polypeptide(L)'
;MKTLTSILVVLFALNSYSMGFDAQKNKELFYLLFAEPTNTIADFSTDGCSSFPNGRHFGTKKEWIHCCYIHDVDYWYGGPEDLKKKADEELNKCVSKAQSESLGFIMDVGVTIGGKPGLTSWRWAYGWNYLIKYESLNEEQEKSLSSKIITVAETFLKLKDGLTYPQRMAIYQRLYLLGLENSHNLKQEELDQYNERISKLTLFEL
;
A
#
# COMPACT_ATOMS: atom_id res chain seq x y z
N MET A 1 43.17 -1.43 3.31
CA MET A 1 41.74 -1.22 3.65
C MET A 1 40.75 -2.21 3.01
N LYS A 2 41.20 -3.28 2.32
CA LYS A 2 40.30 -4.31 1.73
C LYS A 2 40.27 -5.66 2.49
N THR A 3 40.93 -5.75 3.65
CA THR A 3 41.09 -7.01 4.39
C THR A 3 40.27 -7.09 5.69
N LEU A 4 39.78 -5.97 6.22
CA LEU A 4 38.90 -5.99 7.42
C LEU A 4 37.45 -6.33 7.08
N THR A 5 36.96 -5.99 5.89
CA THR A 5 35.59 -6.27 5.46
C THR A 5 35.32 -7.77 5.25
N SER A 6 36.33 -8.55 4.84
CA SER A 6 36.18 -10.00 4.66
C SER A 6 36.11 -10.78 5.98
N ILE A 7 36.72 -10.27 7.06
CA ILE A 7 36.73 -10.95 8.37
C ILE A 7 35.41 -10.75 9.12
N LEU A 8 34.74 -9.60 8.94
CA LEU A 8 33.44 -9.32 9.57
C LEU A 8 32.33 -10.23 9.02
N VAL A 9 32.37 -10.53 7.71
CA VAL A 9 31.39 -11.42 7.05
C VAL A 9 31.50 -12.86 7.55
N VAL A 10 32.72 -13.34 7.85
CA VAL A 10 32.95 -14.70 8.35
C VAL A 10 32.58 -14.82 9.83
N LEU A 11 32.80 -13.79 10.65
CA LEU A 11 32.41 -13.81 12.06
C LEU A 11 30.88 -13.75 12.27
N PHE A 12 30.14 -13.10 11.37
CA PHE A 12 28.67 -13.11 11.41
C PHE A 12 28.07 -14.46 10.97
N ALA A 13 28.74 -15.18 10.08
CA ALA A 13 28.28 -16.49 9.60
C ALA A 13 28.42 -17.62 10.63
N LEU A 14 29.29 -17.45 11.64
CA LEU A 14 29.52 -18.49 12.66
C LEU A 14 28.66 -18.30 13.92
N ASN A 15 28.01 -17.15 14.11
CA ASN A 15 27.20 -16.87 15.30
C ASN A 15 25.69 -17.10 15.10
N SER A 16 25.27 -17.46 13.89
CA SER A 16 23.85 -17.68 13.53
C SER A 16 23.36 -19.11 13.72
N TYR A 17 24.19 -20.02 14.27
CA TYR A 17 23.82 -21.44 14.41
C TYR A 17 22.88 -21.76 15.59
N SER A 18 22.46 -20.78 16.41
CA SER A 18 21.68 -21.05 17.63
C SER A 18 20.35 -20.32 17.78
N MET A 19 19.90 -19.54 16.79
CA MET A 19 18.57 -18.94 16.82
C MET A 19 17.94 -19.10 15.45
N GLY A 20 16.77 -19.76 15.39
CA GLY A 20 15.99 -19.98 14.18
C GLY A 20 15.56 -18.67 13.51
N PHE A 21 16.49 -18.06 12.80
CA PHE A 21 16.33 -16.87 11.99
C PHE A 21 16.00 -17.32 10.57
N ASP A 22 14.76 -17.06 10.13
CA ASP A 22 14.36 -17.26 8.74
C ASP A 22 15.18 -16.34 7.83
N ALA A 23 16.20 -16.90 7.17
CA ALA A 23 17.16 -16.18 6.35
C ALA A 23 16.51 -15.49 5.13
N GLN A 24 15.28 -15.89 4.73
CA GLN A 24 14.64 -15.36 3.54
C GLN A 24 13.90 -14.03 3.82
N LYS A 25 13.19 -13.91 4.95
CA LYS A 25 12.54 -12.64 5.37
C LYS A 25 13.55 -11.53 5.68
N ASN A 26 14.71 -11.91 6.23
CA ASN A 26 15.75 -10.96 6.60
C ASN A 26 16.53 -10.41 5.40
N LYS A 27 16.47 -11.09 4.25
CA LYS A 27 17.09 -10.61 3.02
C LYS A 27 16.36 -9.38 2.47
N GLU A 28 15.03 -9.42 2.39
CA GLU A 28 14.23 -8.28 1.91
C GLU A 28 14.35 -7.06 2.82
N LEU A 29 14.29 -7.26 4.14
CA LEU A 29 14.47 -6.17 5.09
C LEU A 29 15.88 -5.56 5.03
N PHE A 30 16.91 -6.39 4.86
CA PHE A 30 18.28 -5.94 4.65
C PHE A 30 18.42 -5.19 3.32
N TYR A 31 17.83 -5.67 2.23
CA TYR A 31 17.82 -4.94 0.95
C TYR A 31 17.10 -3.60 1.07
N LEU A 32 15.96 -3.48 1.76
CA LEU A 32 15.27 -2.19 1.95
C LEU A 32 16.08 -1.18 2.80
N LEU A 33 16.96 -1.66 3.67
CA LEU A 33 17.83 -0.85 4.51
C LEU A 33 19.13 -0.40 3.81
N PHE A 34 19.57 -1.13 2.78
CA PHE A 34 20.85 -0.91 2.09
C PHE A 34 20.73 -0.73 0.56
N ALA A 35 19.53 -0.78 0.00
CA ALA A 35 19.28 -0.45 -1.39
C ALA A 35 19.51 1.05 -1.59
N GLU A 36 20.24 1.40 -2.65
CA GLU A 36 20.30 2.78 -3.11
C GLU A 36 18.86 3.26 -3.34
N PRO A 37 18.46 4.43 -2.82
CA PRO A 37 17.15 4.99 -3.05
C PRO A 37 16.99 5.23 -4.56
N THR A 38 16.37 4.28 -5.25
CA THR A 38 15.87 4.57 -6.59
C THR A 38 14.53 5.25 -6.35
N ASN A 39 14.33 6.46 -6.86
CA ASN A 39 13.07 7.20 -6.72
C ASN A 39 11.92 6.55 -7.52
N THR A 40 11.88 5.22 -7.59
CA THR A 40 10.94 4.41 -8.34
C THR A 40 10.00 3.67 -7.39
N ILE A 41 8.71 3.80 -7.66
CA ILE A 41 7.66 3.05 -6.98
C ILE A 41 7.25 1.83 -7.82
N ALA A 42 6.98 0.71 -7.16
CA ALA A 42 6.41 -0.47 -7.81
C ALA A 42 4.95 -0.24 -8.22
N ASP A 43 4.45 -1.06 -9.15
CA ASP A 43 3.03 -1.09 -9.48
C ASP A 43 2.19 -1.32 -8.23
N PHE A 44 1.01 -0.68 -8.16
CA PHE A 44 0.11 -0.86 -7.04
C PHE A 44 -0.32 -2.33 -6.94
N SER A 45 -0.27 -2.85 -5.72
CA SER A 45 -0.76 -4.18 -5.36
C SER A 45 -1.42 -4.12 -4.00
N THR A 46 -2.38 -5.01 -3.77
CA THR A 46 -3.12 -5.15 -2.51
C THR A 46 -3.30 -6.63 -2.24
N ASP A 47 -3.17 -7.03 -0.97
CA ASP A 47 -3.52 -8.37 -0.48
C ASP A 47 -4.89 -8.39 0.22
N GLY A 48 -5.65 -7.28 0.15
CA GLY A 48 -6.90 -7.06 0.85
C GLY A 48 -6.63 -6.45 2.22
N CYS A 49 -7.16 -7.04 3.29
CA CYS A 49 -6.93 -6.54 4.65
C CYS A 49 -5.67 -7.14 5.31
N SER A 50 -4.69 -7.53 4.49
CA SER A 50 -3.42 -8.15 4.87
C SER A 50 -3.53 -9.30 5.88
N SER A 51 -3.16 -9.06 7.14
CA SER A 51 -3.21 -10.07 8.22
C SER A 51 -4.60 -10.18 8.87
N PHE A 52 -5.61 -9.50 8.30
CA PHE A 52 -6.98 -9.49 8.77
C PHE A 52 -7.92 -10.10 7.70
N PRO A 53 -9.01 -10.81 8.08
CA PRO A 53 -9.99 -11.29 7.11
C PRO A 53 -10.61 -10.16 6.30
N ASN A 54 -11.00 -10.42 5.04
CA ASN A 54 -11.71 -9.47 4.17
C ASN A 54 -13.23 -9.31 4.50
N GLY A 55 -13.74 -10.14 5.40
CA GLY A 55 -15.14 -10.22 5.82
C GLY A 55 -15.35 -11.29 6.91
N ARG A 56 -16.55 -11.37 7.49
CA ARG A 56 -16.92 -12.32 8.58
C ARG A 56 -16.75 -13.80 8.22
N HIS A 57 -16.80 -14.14 6.93
CA HIS A 57 -16.46 -15.49 6.47
C HIS A 57 -15.08 -15.44 5.82
N PHE A 58 -14.14 -16.21 6.37
CA PHE A 58 -12.78 -16.32 5.87
C PHE A 58 -12.77 -16.45 4.34
N GLY A 59 -12.22 -15.45 3.65
CA GLY A 59 -11.98 -15.43 2.21
C GLY A 59 -13.19 -15.29 1.28
N THR A 60 -14.41 -15.68 1.67
CA THR A 60 -15.56 -15.74 0.74
C THR A 60 -16.49 -14.54 0.80
N LYS A 61 -16.58 -13.84 1.95
CA LYS A 61 -17.33 -12.60 2.07
C LYS A 61 -16.41 -11.38 1.97
N LYS A 62 -16.82 -10.43 1.14
CA LYS A 62 -16.13 -9.15 0.89
C LYS A 62 -16.90 -8.01 1.58
N GLU A 63 -16.89 -7.97 2.92
CA GLU A 63 -17.70 -6.99 3.67
C GLU A 63 -17.00 -5.63 3.82
N TRP A 64 -15.71 -5.64 4.17
CA TRP A 64 -14.93 -4.41 4.39
C TRP A 64 -13.65 -4.33 3.53
N ILE A 65 -13.45 -5.26 2.61
CA ILE A 65 -12.30 -5.26 1.68
C ILE A 65 -12.15 -3.95 0.90
N HIS A 66 -13.24 -3.24 0.60
CA HIS A 66 -13.21 -1.95 -0.06
C HIS A 66 -12.56 -0.86 0.80
N CYS A 67 -12.72 -0.91 2.12
CA CYS A 67 -12.03 -0.02 3.05
C CYS A 67 -10.52 -0.30 3.04
N CYS A 68 -10.14 -1.58 3.04
CA CYS A 68 -8.74 -1.99 2.99
C CYS A 68 -8.09 -1.62 1.65
N TYR A 69 -8.81 -1.76 0.54
CA TYR A 69 -8.32 -1.33 -0.77
C TYR A 69 -8.02 0.18 -0.80
N ILE A 70 -8.92 1.01 -0.27
CA ILE A 70 -8.72 2.47 -0.19
C ILE A 70 -7.51 2.80 0.69
N HIS A 71 -7.41 2.14 1.85
CA HIS A 71 -6.30 2.30 2.79
C HIS A 71 -4.96 1.88 2.18
N ASP A 72 -4.92 0.76 1.46
CA ASP A 72 -3.74 0.27 0.75
C ASP A 72 -3.26 1.26 -0.31
N VAL A 73 -4.17 1.96 -1.01
CA VAL A 73 -3.78 3.01 -1.96
C VAL A 73 -2.97 4.10 -1.27
N ASP A 74 -3.41 4.56 -0.09
CA ASP A 74 -2.70 5.58 0.68
C ASP A 74 -1.38 5.05 1.25
N TYR A 75 -1.41 3.81 1.75
CA TYR A 75 -0.24 3.12 2.29
C TYR A 75 0.82 2.79 1.24
N TRP A 76 0.42 2.58 -0.02
CA TRP A 76 1.32 2.26 -1.12
C TRP A 76 2.28 3.41 -1.39
N TYR A 77 1.75 4.63 -1.57
CA TYR A 77 2.57 5.79 -1.90
C TYR A 77 3.13 6.51 -0.66
N GLY A 78 2.47 6.42 0.50
CA GLY A 78 2.97 6.97 1.75
C GLY A 78 2.93 8.50 1.84
N GLY A 79 3.89 9.09 2.55
CA GLY A 79 3.95 10.54 2.81
C GLY A 79 4.17 10.88 4.28
N PRO A 80 3.91 12.13 4.69
CA PRO A 80 4.11 12.57 6.07
C PRO A 80 3.19 11.87 7.09
N GLU A 81 3.57 11.93 8.37
CA GLU A 81 2.92 11.14 9.44
C GLU A 81 1.43 11.48 9.63
N ASP A 82 1.03 12.71 9.36
CA ASP A 82 -0.36 13.16 9.38
C ASP A 82 -1.21 12.50 8.28
N LEU A 83 -0.64 12.26 7.09
CA LEU A 83 -1.31 11.49 6.04
C LEU A 83 -1.53 10.05 6.47
N LYS A 84 -0.56 9.43 7.14
CA LYS A 84 -0.75 8.09 7.71
C LYS A 84 -1.88 8.07 8.74
N LYS A 85 -1.87 9.02 9.68
CA LYS A 85 -2.91 9.13 10.71
C LYS A 85 -4.29 9.30 10.07
N LYS A 86 -4.39 10.15 9.05
CA LYS A 86 -5.62 10.34 8.29
C LYS A 86 -6.09 9.04 7.62
N ALA A 87 -5.19 8.32 6.95
CA ALA A 87 -5.52 7.05 6.31
C ALA A 87 -6.05 6.02 7.33
N ASP A 88 -5.40 5.90 8.48
CA ASP A 88 -5.83 5.00 9.57
C ASP A 88 -7.20 5.39 10.15
N GLU A 89 -7.44 6.68 10.36
CA GLU A 89 -8.73 7.20 10.80
C GLU A 89 -9.84 6.97 9.76
N GLU A 90 -9.54 7.11 8.46
CA GLU A 90 -10.47 6.86 7.37
C GLU A 90 -10.79 5.36 7.24
N LEU A 91 -9.80 4.48 7.47
CA LEU A 91 -10.02 3.04 7.60
C LEU A 91 -10.97 2.74 8.75
N ASN A 92 -10.72 3.30 9.94
CA ASN A 92 -11.58 3.15 11.11
C ASN A 92 -13.02 3.54 10.78
N LYS A 93 -13.23 4.74 10.24
CA LYS A 93 -14.57 5.25 9.87
C LYS A 93 -15.26 4.35 8.84
N CYS A 94 -14.53 3.92 7.80
CA CYS A 94 -15.08 3.08 6.74
C CYS A 94 -15.51 1.71 7.29
N VAL A 95 -14.64 1.03 8.04
CA VAL A 95 -14.92 -0.29 8.62
C VAL A 95 -16.03 -0.20 9.68
N SER A 96 -16.04 0.86 10.47
CA SER A 96 -17.09 1.12 11.46
C SER A 96 -18.47 1.19 10.81
N LYS A 97 -18.56 1.89 9.67
CA LYS A 97 -19.79 1.98 8.88
C LYS A 97 -20.14 0.66 8.17
N ALA A 98 -19.14 -0.05 7.66
CA ALA A 98 -19.36 -1.31 6.94
C ALA A 98 -19.77 -2.47 7.86
N GLN A 99 -19.41 -2.41 9.15
CA GLN A 99 -19.60 -3.51 10.09
C GLN A 99 -19.98 -3.02 11.50
N SER A 100 -19.02 -2.49 12.26
CA SER A 100 -19.21 -1.99 13.64
C SER A 100 -18.04 -1.14 14.10
N GLU A 101 -18.30 -0.21 15.01
CA GLU A 101 -17.29 0.65 15.65
C GLU A 101 -16.17 -0.16 16.31
N SER A 102 -16.50 -1.28 16.98
CA SER A 102 -15.49 -2.14 17.60
C SER A 102 -14.52 -2.73 16.59
N LEU A 103 -14.99 -3.11 15.41
CA LEU A 103 -14.11 -3.68 14.38
C LEU A 103 -13.23 -2.59 13.76
N GLY A 104 -13.79 -1.41 13.49
CA GLY A 104 -13.02 -0.27 12.98
C GLY A 104 -11.89 0.12 13.92
N PHE A 105 -12.19 0.23 15.22
CA PHE A 105 -11.18 0.50 16.25
C PHE A 105 -10.09 -0.58 16.34
N ILE A 106 -10.45 -1.87 16.26
CA ILE A 106 -9.46 -2.96 16.28
C ILE A 106 -8.51 -2.85 15.08
N MET A 107 -9.05 -2.59 13.89
CA MET A 107 -8.23 -2.46 12.68
C MET A 107 -7.32 -1.23 12.74
N ASP A 108 -7.82 -0.09 13.23
CA ASP A 108 -7.06 1.14 13.48
C ASP A 108 -5.84 0.92 14.38
N VAL A 109 -6.04 0.28 15.53
CA VAL A 109 -4.94 -0.09 16.44
C VAL A 109 -3.93 -1.02 15.74
N GLY A 110 -4.42 -1.97 14.96
CA GLY A 110 -3.60 -2.89 14.17
C GLY A 110 -2.68 -2.16 13.18
N VAL A 111 -3.22 -1.23 12.39
CA VAL A 111 -2.46 -0.48 11.38
C VAL A 111 -1.59 0.64 11.98
N THR A 112 -1.97 1.17 13.14
CA THR A 112 -1.14 2.10 13.91
C THR A 112 0.17 1.44 14.36
N ILE A 113 0.11 0.17 14.75
CA ILE A 113 1.28 -0.59 15.22
C ILE A 113 2.01 -1.23 14.04
N GLY A 114 1.34 -2.09 13.29
CA GLY A 114 1.92 -2.91 12.23
C GLY A 114 2.20 -2.13 10.93
N GLY A 115 1.52 -1.01 10.70
CA GLY A 115 1.70 -0.17 9.53
C GLY A 115 2.88 0.80 9.63
N LYS A 116 3.72 0.71 10.66
CA LYS A 116 4.91 1.56 10.77
C LYS A 116 5.94 1.24 9.66
N PRO A 117 6.66 2.25 9.15
CA PRO A 117 7.75 2.03 8.19
C PRO A 117 8.74 0.98 8.69
N GLY A 118 9.14 0.07 7.81
CA GLY A 118 10.10 -1.00 8.04
C GLY A 118 9.61 -2.18 8.89
N LEU A 119 8.34 -2.24 9.31
CA LEU A 119 7.88 -3.30 10.22
C LEU A 119 7.22 -4.50 9.51
N THR A 120 6.39 -4.25 8.51
CA THR A 120 5.61 -5.28 7.80
C THR A 120 5.73 -5.12 6.28
N SER A 121 5.26 -6.12 5.52
CA SER A 121 5.19 -6.01 4.05
C SER A 121 4.16 -4.98 3.60
N TRP A 122 3.08 -4.79 4.36
CA TRP A 122 1.99 -3.82 4.18
C TRP A 122 2.20 -2.53 5.01
N ARG A 123 3.46 -2.20 5.30
CA ARG A 123 3.86 -0.98 6.01
C ARG A 123 3.45 0.29 5.24
N TRP A 124 3.42 1.42 5.94
CA TRP A 124 3.38 2.73 5.30
C TRP A 124 4.52 2.89 4.27
N ALA A 125 4.19 3.44 3.10
CA ALA A 125 5.06 3.59 1.94
C ALA A 125 5.59 2.25 1.37
N TYR A 126 4.79 1.18 1.38
CA TYR A 126 5.26 -0.15 0.93
C TYR A 126 5.55 -0.25 -0.57
N GLY A 127 5.03 0.66 -1.39
CA GLY A 127 5.26 0.68 -2.83
C GLY A 127 6.70 1.00 -3.21
N TRP A 128 7.45 1.65 -2.32
CA TRP A 128 8.82 2.05 -2.56
C TRP A 128 9.78 0.90 -2.27
N ASN A 129 10.77 0.74 -3.14
CA ASN A 129 11.80 -0.28 -3.01
C ASN A 129 12.94 0.10 -2.05
N TYR A 130 12.74 1.16 -1.27
CA TYR A 130 13.56 1.59 -0.14
C TYR A 130 12.65 2.14 0.95
N LEU A 131 13.19 2.31 2.15
CA LEU A 131 12.41 2.78 3.29
C LEU A 131 12.16 4.30 3.23
N ILE A 132 10.94 4.70 2.84
CA ILE A 132 10.41 6.02 3.12
C ILE A 132 9.68 5.98 4.47
N LYS A 133 10.01 6.90 5.37
CA LYS A 133 9.38 6.99 6.68
C LYS A 133 8.16 7.89 6.63
N TYR A 134 8.29 9.13 7.05
CA TYR A 134 7.19 10.09 7.17
C TYR A 134 7.55 11.38 6.42
N GLU A 135 8.13 11.22 5.24
CA GLU A 135 8.66 12.32 4.44
C GLU A 135 7.69 12.63 3.30
N SER A 136 7.60 13.91 2.94
CA SER A 136 6.92 14.33 1.72
C SER A 136 7.65 13.78 0.51
N LEU A 137 6.89 13.46 -0.55
CA LEU A 137 7.49 13.08 -1.81
C LEU A 137 8.20 14.28 -2.45
N ASN A 138 9.37 14.06 -3.01
CA ASN A 138 10.07 15.01 -3.87
C ASN A 138 9.55 14.91 -5.31
N GLU A 139 9.91 15.87 -6.16
CA GLU A 139 9.42 15.94 -7.55
C GLU A 139 9.66 14.66 -8.38
N GLU A 140 10.78 13.97 -8.17
CA GLU A 140 11.08 12.71 -8.89
C GLU A 140 10.18 11.57 -8.40
N GLN A 141 9.99 11.46 -7.09
CA GLN A 141 9.08 10.51 -6.47
C GLN A 141 7.63 10.77 -6.90
N GLU A 142 7.19 12.03 -6.90
CA GLU A 142 5.84 12.39 -7.36
C GLU A 142 5.61 12.00 -8.83
N LYS A 143 6.59 12.26 -9.71
CA LYS A 143 6.52 11.81 -11.11
C LYS A 143 6.48 10.30 -11.23
N SER A 144 7.30 9.58 -10.44
CA SER A 144 7.26 8.12 -10.42
C SER A 144 5.90 7.61 -9.95
N LEU A 145 5.32 8.20 -8.91
CA LEU A 145 3.98 7.87 -8.42
C LEU A 145 2.94 8.09 -9.50
N SER A 146 2.90 9.28 -10.09
CA SER A 146 1.94 9.64 -11.14
C SER A 146 1.99 8.65 -12.31
N SER A 147 3.18 8.25 -12.76
CA SER A 147 3.33 7.25 -13.84
C SER A 147 2.75 5.86 -13.51
N LYS A 148 2.45 5.58 -12.24
CA LYS A 148 1.97 4.28 -11.76
C LYS A 148 0.53 4.28 -11.28
N ILE A 149 -0.15 5.42 -11.13
CA ILE A 149 -1.52 5.45 -10.57
C ILE A 149 -2.52 4.66 -11.42
N ILE A 150 -2.28 4.47 -12.72
CA ILE A 150 -3.12 3.64 -13.59
C ILE A 150 -3.23 2.19 -13.09
N THR A 151 -2.17 1.68 -12.47
CA THR A 151 -2.11 0.32 -11.93
C THR A 151 -3.09 0.12 -10.76
N VAL A 152 -3.46 1.21 -10.07
CA VAL A 152 -4.54 1.21 -9.07
C VAL A 152 -5.86 0.86 -9.76
N ALA A 153 -6.25 1.63 -10.78
CA ALA A 153 -7.49 1.38 -11.53
C ALA A 153 -7.53 -0.02 -12.16
N GLU A 154 -6.41 -0.50 -12.70
CA GLU A 154 -6.29 -1.85 -13.25
C GLU A 154 -6.43 -2.95 -12.20
N THR A 155 -5.86 -2.75 -11.01
CA THR A 155 -6.00 -3.70 -9.89
C THR A 155 -7.44 -3.73 -9.38
N PHE A 156 -8.11 -2.58 -9.29
CA PHE A 156 -9.51 -2.53 -8.91
C PHE A 156 -10.42 -3.27 -9.90
N LEU A 157 -10.17 -3.14 -11.22
CA LEU A 157 -10.94 -3.88 -12.23
C LEU A 157 -10.89 -5.40 -12.06
N LYS A 158 -9.80 -5.94 -11.53
CA LYS A 158 -9.66 -7.37 -11.21
C LYS A 158 -10.37 -7.75 -9.91
N LEU A 159 -10.49 -6.82 -8.96
CA LEU A 159 -11.08 -7.05 -7.64
C LEU A 159 -12.60 -6.84 -7.60
N LYS A 160 -13.14 -6.00 -8.50
CA LYS A 160 -14.52 -5.47 -8.47
C LYS A 160 -15.60 -6.55 -8.40
N ASP A 161 -15.32 -7.73 -8.96
CA ASP A 161 -16.27 -8.82 -9.01
C ASP A 161 -16.53 -9.35 -7.59
N GLY A 162 -17.81 -9.42 -7.21
CA GLY A 162 -18.22 -9.80 -5.85
C GLY A 162 -18.17 -8.65 -4.82
N LEU A 163 -17.85 -7.42 -5.23
CA LEU A 163 -18.18 -6.24 -4.43
C LEU A 163 -19.65 -5.86 -4.63
N THR A 164 -20.19 -5.08 -3.71
CA THR A 164 -21.50 -4.42 -3.87
C THR A 164 -21.33 -3.06 -4.56
N TYR A 165 -22.41 -2.51 -5.10
CA TYR A 165 -22.38 -1.19 -5.74
C TYR A 165 -21.84 -0.09 -4.80
N PRO A 166 -22.30 0.05 -3.53
CA PRO A 166 -21.74 1.05 -2.62
C PRO A 166 -20.23 0.91 -2.38
N GLN A 167 -19.74 -0.33 -2.32
CA GLN A 167 -18.31 -0.60 -2.13
C GLN A 167 -17.48 -0.19 -3.35
N ARG A 168 -17.97 -0.48 -4.56
CA ARG A 168 -17.32 -0.03 -5.79
C ARG A 168 -17.32 1.48 -5.93
N MET A 169 -18.43 2.14 -5.56
CA MET A 169 -18.51 3.59 -5.60
C MET A 169 -17.56 4.27 -4.61
N ALA A 170 -17.36 3.68 -3.42
CA ALA A 170 -16.37 4.19 -2.47
C ALA A 170 -14.95 4.12 -3.05
N ILE A 171 -14.57 2.99 -3.67
CA ILE A 171 -13.26 2.85 -4.32
C ILE A 171 -13.14 3.81 -5.51
N TYR A 172 -14.16 3.87 -6.37
CA TYR A 172 -14.19 4.80 -7.50
C TYR A 172 -13.95 6.24 -7.05
N GLN A 173 -14.58 6.68 -5.97
CA GLN A 173 -14.39 8.03 -5.44
C GLN A 173 -12.94 8.29 -5.02
N ARG A 174 -12.28 7.33 -4.35
CA ARG A 174 -10.86 7.47 -4.01
C ARG A 174 -9.99 7.55 -5.26
N LEU A 175 -10.23 6.70 -6.25
CA LEU A 175 -9.49 6.70 -7.52
C LEU A 175 -9.69 8.01 -8.28
N TYR A 176 -10.91 8.53 -8.35
CA TYR A 176 -11.16 9.83 -8.97
C TYR A 176 -10.33 10.94 -8.30
N LEU A 177 -10.30 10.98 -6.97
CA LEU A 177 -9.46 11.93 -6.22
C LEU A 177 -7.96 11.71 -6.48
N LEU A 178 -7.50 10.46 -6.53
CA LEU A 178 -6.11 10.13 -6.83
C LEU A 178 -5.70 10.65 -8.22
N GLY A 179 -6.57 10.54 -9.21
CA GLY A 179 -6.37 11.11 -10.55
C GLY A 179 -6.24 12.63 -10.52
N LEU A 180 -7.10 13.32 -9.75
CA LEU A 180 -7.02 14.78 -9.58
C LEU A 180 -5.72 15.21 -8.89
N GLU A 181 -5.35 14.52 -7.80
CA GLU A 181 -4.13 14.75 -7.03
C GLU A 181 -2.87 14.66 -7.91
N ASN A 182 -2.86 13.76 -8.89
CA ASN A 182 -1.70 13.48 -9.76
C ASN A 182 -1.78 14.14 -11.14
N SER A 183 -2.89 14.79 -11.48
CA SER A 183 -3.15 15.32 -12.84
C SER A 183 -2.07 16.27 -13.38
N HIS A 184 -1.41 17.03 -12.49
CA HIS A 184 -0.38 18.00 -12.86
C HIS A 184 0.96 17.36 -13.28
N ASN A 185 1.20 16.12 -12.88
CA ASN A 185 2.42 15.37 -13.16
C ASN A 185 2.26 14.36 -14.31
N LEU A 186 1.04 14.18 -14.81
CA LEU A 186 0.74 13.31 -15.94
C LEU A 186 0.84 14.06 -17.27
N LYS A 187 1.29 13.35 -18.30
CA LYS A 187 1.06 13.80 -19.68
C LYS A 187 -0.43 13.69 -19.99
N GLN A 188 -0.92 14.51 -20.91
CA GLN A 188 -2.33 14.50 -21.32
C GLN A 188 -2.80 13.09 -21.74
N GLU A 189 -1.98 12.36 -22.50
CA GLU A 189 -2.31 10.99 -22.93
C GLU A 189 -2.45 10.01 -21.75
N GLU A 190 -1.60 10.12 -20.73
CA GLU A 190 -1.66 9.28 -19.52
C GLU A 190 -2.90 9.62 -18.69
N LEU A 191 -3.25 10.91 -18.60
CA LEU A 191 -4.46 11.38 -17.93
C LEU A 191 -5.72 10.92 -18.68
N ASP A 192 -5.72 10.99 -20.01
CA ASP A 192 -6.83 10.51 -20.84
C ASP A 192 -7.02 9.01 -20.68
N GLN A 193 -5.93 8.23 -20.68
CA GLN A 193 -5.95 6.80 -20.43
C GLN A 193 -6.48 6.48 -19.02
N TYR A 194 -6.07 7.24 -18.01
CA TYR A 194 -6.58 7.12 -16.65
C TYR A 194 -8.08 7.38 -16.59
N ASN A 195 -8.54 8.50 -17.14
CA ASN A 195 -9.94 8.88 -17.17
C ASN A 195 -10.80 7.88 -17.93
N GLU A 196 -10.32 7.35 -19.06
CA GLU A 196 -11.00 6.28 -19.79
C GLU A 196 -11.16 5.04 -18.91
N ARG A 197 -10.10 4.64 -18.19
CA ARG A 197 -10.13 3.46 -17.31
C ARG A 197 -11.09 3.66 -16.14
N ILE A 198 -11.08 4.84 -15.54
CA ILE A 198 -11.96 5.21 -14.43
C ILE A 198 -13.43 5.30 -14.89
N SER A 199 -13.72 5.85 -16.07
CA SER A 199 -15.10 5.91 -16.60
C SER A 199 -15.70 4.52 -16.82
N LYS A 200 -14.89 3.52 -17.19
CA LYS A 200 -15.35 2.13 -17.30
C LYS A 200 -15.78 1.55 -15.95
N LEU A 201 -15.31 2.09 -14.83
CA LEU A 201 -15.76 1.66 -13.50
C LEU A 201 -17.19 2.11 -13.18
N THR A 202 -17.65 3.22 -13.76
CA THR A 202 -19.01 3.74 -13.57
C THR A 202 -20.01 3.26 -14.62
N LEU A 203 -19.54 2.91 -15.82
CA LEU A 203 -20.40 2.62 -16.96
C LEU A 203 -20.91 1.17 -17.04
N PHE A 204 -20.32 0.23 -16.30
CA PHE A 204 -20.67 -1.20 -16.43
C PHE A 204 -21.74 -1.71 -15.46
N GLU A 205 -22.50 -0.83 -14.79
CA GLU A 205 -23.53 -1.23 -13.81
C GLU A 205 -24.79 -0.37 -13.80
N LEU A 206 -25.24 0.03 -14.99
CA LEU A 206 -26.64 0.36 -15.25
C LEU A 206 -27.23 -0.70 -16.19
#